data_AF-A0A521RFL9-F1
#
_entry.id   AF-A0A521RFL9-F1
#
_cell.length_a   1.000
_cell.length_b   1.000
_cell.length_c   1.000
_cell.angle_alpha   90.00
_cell.angle_beta   90.00
_cell.angle_gamma   90.00
#
_symmetry.space_group_name_H-M   'P 1'
#
loop_
_entity.id
_entity.type
_entity.pdbx_description
1 polymer ?
#
loop_
_entity_poly.entity_id
_entity_poly.type
_entity_poly.pdbx_seq_one_letter_code
_entity_poly.pdbx_strand_id
1 'polypeptide(L)'
;MEYVLVSSCLLGAPVRYDGRGKPFASDILQRWVREGRVVLVCPEVEGGLAVPRPAAEIAGGAGGRKVLAGEARVRNKEACDVTAEFIVGAQNAMQIARKKNIRIAVLKEGSPSCGSGYTYDGSFTSTRIQQPGVTTALLQEAGIQVFNEQQLREADELLRI
;
A
#
# COMPACT_ATOMS: atom_id res chain seq x y z
N MET A 1 -12.30 3.65 20.04
CA MET A 1 -12.50 2.84 18.83
C MET A 1 -11.26 2.97 17.98
N GLU A 2 -10.62 1.85 17.62
CA GLU A 2 -9.36 1.87 16.86
C GLU A 2 -9.63 1.79 15.36
N TYR A 3 -9.04 2.72 14.62
CA TYR A 3 -9.09 2.78 13.17
C TYR A 3 -8.03 1.88 12.53
N VAL A 4 -8.34 1.38 11.33
CA VAL A 4 -7.44 0.56 10.50
C VAL A 4 -7.27 1.22 9.15
N LEU A 5 -6.04 1.41 8.71
CA LEU A 5 -5.75 1.94 7.38
C LEU A 5 -5.88 0.80 6.36
N VAL A 6 -6.70 0.94 5.32
CA VAL A 6 -6.95 -0.14 4.35
C VAL A 6 -6.77 0.36 2.92
N SER A 7 -6.03 -0.40 2.10
CA SER A 7 -5.96 -0.14 0.66
C SER A 7 -7.37 -0.16 0.05
N SER A 8 -7.83 0.97 -0.49
CA SER A 8 -9.20 1.14 -1.00
C SER A 8 -9.58 0.18 -2.12
N CYS A 9 -8.61 -0.29 -2.91
CA CYS A 9 -8.86 -1.32 -3.91
C CYS A 9 -9.36 -2.65 -3.29
N LEU A 10 -9.00 -2.97 -2.03
CA LEU A 10 -9.46 -4.16 -1.31
C LEU A 10 -10.95 -4.10 -0.96
N LEU A 11 -11.54 -2.90 -0.93
CA LEU A 11 -12.98 -2.67 -0.80
C LEU A 11 -13.67 -2.37 -2.14
N GLY A 12 -12.98 -2.62 -3.26
CA GLY A 12 -13.56 -2.51 -4.59
C GLY A 12 -13.49 -1.12 -5.23
N ALA A 13 -12.87 -0.12 -4.57
CA ALA A 13 -12.70 1.20 -5.19
C ALA A 13 -11.88 1.07 -6.50
N PRO A 14 -12.33 1.69 -7.60
CA PRO A 14 -11.69 1.57 -8.91
C PRO A 14 -10.46 2.47 -9.02
N VAL A 15 -9.41 2.16 -8.23
CA VAL A 15 -8.22 3.03 -8.08
C VAL A 15 -6.91 2.38 -8.55
N ARG A 16 -6.95 1.11 -8.97
CA ARG A 16 -5.76 0.42 -9.48
C ARG A 16 -5.33 1.04 -10.80
N TYR A 17 -4.10 0.72 -11.21
CA TYR A 17 -3.52 1.18 -12.46
C TYR A 17 -4.40 0.84 -13.69
N ASP A 18 -5.13 -0.27 -13.66
CA ASP A 18 -6.05 -0.73 -14.71
C ASP A 18 -7.48 -0.17 -14.59
N GLY A 19 -7.71 0.79 -13.68
CA GLY A 19 -9.02 1.39 -13.45
C GLY A 19 -10.01 0.49 -12.71
N ARG A 20 -9.56 -0.66 -12.16
CA ARG A 20 -10.43 -1.62 -11.47
C ARG A 20 -10.23 -1.61 -9.96
N GLY A 21 -11.22 -2.13 -9.25
CA GLY A 21 -11.04 -2.60 -7.89
C GLY A 21 -10.27 -3.92 -7.83
N LYS A 22 -9.93 -4.36 -6.62
CA LYS A 22 -9.51 -5.73 -6.34
C LYS A 22 -10.10 -6.15 -4.99
N PRO A 23 -11.44 -6.27 -4.93
CA PRO A 23 -12.12 -6.55 -3.67
C PRO A 23 -11.63 -7.87 -3.09
N PHE A 24 -11.42 -7.89 -1.79
CA PHE A 24 -11.08 -9.09 -1.05
C PHE A 24 -12.24 -9.51 -0.17
N ALA A 25 -12.81 -10.69 -0.44
CA ALA A 25 -13.93 -11.21 0.32
C ALA A 25 -13.45 -11.69 1.70
N SER A 26 -13.86 -10.99 2.76
CA SER A 26 -13.51 -11.34 4.14
C SER A 26 -14.54 -10.79 5.13
N ASP A 27 -15.06 -11.65 6.00
CA ASP A 27 -15.98 -11.26 7.07
C ASP A 27 -15.35 -10.28 8.06
N ILE A 28 -14.04 -10.40 8.31
CA ILE A 28 -13.27 -9.49 9.17
C ILE A 28 -13.32 -8.07 8.58
N LEU A 29 -12.99 -7.96 7.30
CA LEU A 29 -12.96 -6.67 6.62
C LEU A 29 -14.37 -6.05 6.53
N GLN A 30 -15.39 -6.86 6.21
CA GLN A 30 -16.79 -6.41 6.20
C GLN A 30 -17.28 -5.97 7.58
N ARG A 31 -16.85 -6.65 8.65
CA ARG A 31 -17.15 -6.25 10.03
C ARG A 31 -16.48 -4.91 10.35
N TRP A 32 -15.20 -4.71 10.06
CA TRP A 32 -14.53 -3.43 10.33
C TRP A 32 -15.20 -2.26 9.58
N VAL A 33 -15.73 -2.50 8.37
CA VAL A 33 -16.54 -1.51 7.64
C VAL A 33 -17.83 -1.18 8.39
N ARG A 34 -18.60 -2.19 8.81
CA ARG A 34 -19.84 -1.98 9.59
C ARG A 34 -19.60 -1.28 10.92
N GLU A 35 -18.45 -1.54 11.55
CA GLU A 35 -18.03 -0.90 12.80
C GLU A 35 -17.51 0.54 12.59
N GLY A 36 -17.37 1.03 11.35
CA GLY A 36 -16.85 2.36 11.06
C GLY A 36 -15.34 2.52 11.33
N ARG A 37 -14.59 1.42 11.37
CA ARG A 37 -13.15 1.40 11.71
C ARG A 37 -12.23 1.63 10.53
N VAL A 38 -12.72 1.43 9.31
CA VAL A 38 -11.88 1.48 8.12
C VAL A 38 -11.60 2.92 7.70
N VAL A 39 -10.33 3.23 7.51
CA VAL A 39 -9.84 4.45 6.86
C VAL A 39 -9.23 4.04 5.54
N LEU A 40 -9.88 4.45 4.45
CA LEU A 40 -9.46 4.07 3.11
C LEU A 40 -8.29 4.92 2.62
N VAL A 41 -7.36 4.28 1.92
CA VAL A 41 -6.23 4.96 1.28
C VAL A 41 -5.95 4.39 -0.12
N CYS A 42 -5.55 5.24 -1.05
CA CYS A 42 -4.82 4.84 -2.25
C CYS A 42 -3.59 5.73 -2.41
N PRO A 43 -2.41 5.30 -1.93
CA PRO A 43 -1.26 6.19 -1.90
C PRO A 43 -0.86 6.68 -3.30
N GLU A 44 -0.99 5.83 -4.32
CA GLU A 44 -0.66 6.22 -5.70
C GLU A 44 -1.56 7.37 -6.22
N VAL A 45 -2.87 7.31 -5.96
CA VAL A 45 -3.82 8.35 -6.39
C VAL A 45 -3.69 9.60 -5.52
N GLU A 46 -3.58 9.42 -4.20
CA GLU A 46 -3.35 10.53 -3.25
C GLU A 46 -1.99 11.21 -3.45
N GLY A 47 -1.06 10.52 -4.09
CA GLY A 47 0.23 11.04 -4.55
C GLY A 47 0.15 11.85 -5.85
N GLY A 48 -0.99 11.82 -6.54
CA GLY A 48 -1.23 12.59 -7.77
C GLY A 48 -1.30 11.74 -9.06
N LEU A 49 -1.15 10.41 -8.99
CA LEU A 49 -1.26 9.59 -10.20
C LEU A 49 -2.71 9.41 -10.66
N ALA A 50 -2.91 9.44 -11.97
CA ALA A 50 -4.21 9.24 -12.60
C ALA A 50 -4.76 7.82 -12.44
N VAL A 51 -6.03 7.65 -12.78
CA VAL A 51 -6.69 6.36 -12.99
C VAL A 51 -7.41 6.38 -14.34
N PRO A 52 -7.10 5.47 -15.29
CA PRO A 52 -6.01 4.50 -15.26
C PRO A 52 -4.63 5.17 -15.34
N ARG A 53 -3.57 4.38 -15.11
CA ARG A 53 -2.17 4.79 -15.25
C ARG A 53 -1.30 3.60 -15.69
N PRO A 54 -0.12 3.83 -16.30
CA PRO A 54 0.80 2.74 -16.60
C PRO A 54 1.24 2.02 -15.33
N ALA A 55 1.42 0.70 -15.41
CA ALA A 55 1.95 -0.09 -14.29
C ALA A 55 3.37 0.39 -13.92
N ALA A 56 3.69 0.37 -12.64
CA ALA A 56 5.00 0.78 -12.13
C ALA A 56 5.61 -0.28 -11.23
N GLU A 57 6.95 -0.28 -11.17
CA GLU A 57 7.76 -1.16 -10.33
C GLU A 57 8.93 -0.38 -9.73
N ILE A 58 9.49 -0.87 -8.63
CA ILE A 58 10.68 -0.29 -8.02
C ILE A 58 11.90 -0.80 -8.79
N ALA A 59 12.66 0.11 -9.38
CA ALA A 59 13.77 -0.25 -10.26
C ALA A 59 14.86 -1.07 -9.53
N GLY A 60 15.38 -2.08 -10.22
CA GLY A 60 16.46 -2.94 -9.71
C GLY A 60 16.10 -3.74 -8.47
N GLY A 61 14.80 -3.92 -8.22
CA GLY A 61 14.31 -4.67 -7.07
C GLY A 61 14.71 -4.09 -5.72
N ALA A 62 14.93 -2.78 -5.66
CA ALA A 62 15.55 -2.12 -4.51
C ALA A 62 14.66 -2.07 -3.26
N GLY A 63 13.34 -2.13 -3.44
CA GLY A 63 12.37 -2.00 -2.35
C GLY A 63 12.08 -0.56 -1.93
N GLY A 64 10.98 -0.38 -1.21
CA GLY A 64 10.47 0.93 -0.76
C GLY A 64 11.43 1.67 0.16
N ARG A 65 12.19 0.96 1.01
CA ARG A 65 13.17 1.57 1.91
C ARG A 65 14.25 2.34 1.16
N LYS A 66 14.79 1.76 0.07
CA LYS A 66 15.78 2.43 -0.78
C LYS A 66 15.20 3.62 -1.53
N VAL A 67 13.91 3.57 -1.89
CA VAL A 67 13.22 4.73 -2.48
C VAL A 67 13.14 5.88 -1.46
N LEU A 68 12.76 5.58 -0.22
CA LEU A 68 12.68 6.57 0.86
C LEU A 68 14.04 7.18 1.21
N ALA A 69 15.12 6.38 1.12
CA ALA A 69 16.50 6.85 1.29
C ALA A 69 17.05 7.64 0.08
N GLY A 70 16.30 7.75 -1.03
CA GLY A 70 16.73 8.43 -2.25
C GLY A 70 17.68 7.62 -3.13
N GLU A 71 17.93 6.35 -2.79
CA GLU A 71 18.85 5.43 -3.46
C GLU A 71 18.24 4.65 -4.63
N ALA A 72 16.91 4.66 -4.74
CA ALA A 72 16.18 3.97 -5.81
C ALA A 72 15.07 4.85 -6.39
N ARG A 73 14.50 4.40 -7.50
CA ARG A 73 13.39 5.07 -8.21
C ARG A 73 12.25 4.10 -8.45
N VAL A 74 11.03 4.63 -8.50
CA VAL A 74 9.86 3.94 -9.02
C VAL A 74 9.70 4.37 -10.47
N ARG A 75 9.69 3.40 -11.39
CA ARG A 75 9.50 3.67 -12.81
C ARG A 75 8.26 2.96 -13.33
N ASN A 76 7.56 3.62 -14.23
CA ASN A 76 6.45 3.00 -14.94
C ASN A 76 6.94 2.22 -16.18
N LYS A 77 6.04 1.46 -16.82
CA LYS A 77 6.35 0.69 -18.04
C LYS A 77 6.81 1.53 -19.23
N GLU A 78 6.55 2.83 -19.20
CA GLU A 78 6.98 3.81 -20.20
C GLU A 78 8.32 4.46 -19.84
N ALA A 79 9.00 3.93 -18.81
CA ALA A 79 10.26 4.41 -18.26
C ALA A 79 10.20 5.81 -17.61
N CYS A 80 9.01 6.37 -17.38
CA CYS A 80 8.85 7.61 -16.63
C CYS A 80 9.14 7.36 -15.13
N ASP A 81 9.88 8.29 -14.53
CA ASP A 81 10.11 8.32 -13.09
C ASP A 81 8.86 8.89 -12.39
N VAL A 82 8.24 8.08 -11.55
CA VAL A 82 7.03 8.43 -10.77
C VAL A 82 7.32 8.38 -9.27
N THR A 83 8.59 8.51 -8.90
CA THR A 83 9.03 8.36 -7.50
C THR A 83 8.40 9.40 -6.58
N ALA A 84 8.23 10.63 -7.06
CA ALA A 84 7.71 11.73 -6.27
C ALA A 84 6.28 11.45 -5.80
N GLU A 85 5.41 11.00 -6.70
CA GLU A 85 4.02 10.68 -6.41
C GLU A 85 3.92 9.52 -5.41
N PHE A 86 4.78 8.51 -5.52
CA PHE A 86 4.83 7.41 -4.57
C PHE A 86 5.25 7.86 -3.16
N ILE A 87 6.24 8.76 -3.06
CA ILE A 87 6.70 9.33 -1.78
C ILE A 87 5.60 10.23 -1.17
N VAL A 88 4.99 11.10 -1.96
CA VAL A 88 3.88 11.97 -1.51
C VAL A 88 2.71 11.12 -1.03
N GLY A 89 2.34 10.08 -1.78
CA GLY A 89 1.32 9.13 -1.40
C GLY A 89 1.59 8.44 -0.07
N ALA A 90 2.81 7.94 0.12
CA ALA A 90 3.24 7.32 1.37
C ALA A 90 3.16 8.30 2.54
N GLN A 91 3.61 9.55 2.35
CA GLN A 91 3.54 10.59 3.37
C GLN A 91 2.09 10.95 3.73
N ASN A 92 1.19 11.04 2.75
CA ASN A 92 -0.23 11.27 2.98
C ASN A 92 -0.86 10.15 3.82
N ALA A 93 -0.57 8.88 3.47
CA ALA A 93 -1.00 7.72 4.24
C ALA A 93 -0.48 7.76 5.70
N MET A 94 0.80 8.11 5.89
CA MET A 94 1.40 8.26 7.22
C MET A 94 0.75 9.39 8.02
N GLN A 95 0.47 10.54 7.40
CA GLN A 95 -0.20 11.65 8.06
C GLN A 95 -1.61 11.27 8.52
N ILE A 96 -2.37 10.57 7.68
CA ILE A 96 -3.69 10.03 8.04
C ILE A 96 -3.58 9.09 9.24
N ALA A 97 -2.61 8.17 9.19
CA ALA A 97 -2.38 7.22 10.28
C ALA A 97 -2.03 7.92 11.60
N ARG A 98 -1.13 8.92 11.58
CA ARG A 98 -0.80 9.73 12.76
C ARG A 98 -2.01 10.47 13.30
N LYS A 99 -2.76 11.19 12.46
CA LYS A 99 -3.93 11.99 12.87
C LYS A 99 -5.01 11.15 13.54
N LYS A 100 -5.13 9.88 13.16
CA LYS A 100 -6.13 8.94 13.69
C LYS A 100 -5.58 7.93 14.69
N ASN A 101 -4.31 8.07 15.10
CA ASN A 101 -3.60 7.12 15.97
C ASN A 101 -3.73 5.66 15.49
N ILE A 102 -3.62 5.44 14.18
CA ILE A 102 -3.69 4.10 13.57
C ILE A 102 -2.37 3.37 13.81
N ARG A 103 -2.45 2.17 14.39
CA ARG A 103 -1.32 1.27 14.61
C ARG A 103 -1.26 0.07 13.66
N ILE A 104 -2.34 -0.18 12.91
CA ILE A 104 -2.48 -1.33 12.01
C ILE A 104 -2.95 -0.88 10.63
N ALA A 105 -2.28 -1.38 9.60
CA ALA A 105 -2.64 -1.18 8.20
C ALA A 105 -2.80 -2.52 7.47
N VAL A 106 -3.82 -2.64 6.62
CA VAL A 106 -4.02 -3.76 5.70
C VAL A 106 -3.91 -3.28 4.27
N LEU A 107 -2.79 -3.58 3.63
CA LEU A 107 -2.42 -3.04 2.33
C LEU A 107 -2.41 -4.14 1.25
N LYS A 108 -2.63 -3.74 0.01
CA LYS A 108 -2.70 -4.68 -1.13
C LYS A 108 -1.32 -5.25 -1.46
N GLU A 109 -1.18 -6.57 -1.40
CA GLU A 109 0.09 -7.26 -1.68
C GLU A 109 0.61 -7.05 -3.11
N GLY A 110 1.93 -7.05 -3.29
CA GLY A 110 2.58 -7.01 -4.62
C GLY A 110 2.60 -5.64 -5.31
N SER A 111 1.98 -4.60 -4.74
CA SER A 111 2.05 -3.23 -5.28
C SER A 111 3.39 -2.58 -4.94
N PRO A 112 4.02 -1.81 -5.85
CA PRO A 112 5.20 -0.99 -5.53
C PRO A 112 4.98 0.03 -4.40
N SER A 113 3.72 0.35 -4.07
CA SER A 113 3.37 1.21 -2.93
C SER A 113 2.97 0.39 -1.71
N CYS A 114 2.03 -0.55 -1.90
CA CYS A 114 1.29 -1.23 -0.83
C CYS A 114 1.79 -2.64 -0.49
N GLY A 115 2.68 -3.24 -1.29
CA GLY A 115 3.18 -4.60 -1.05
C GLY A 115 3.89 -4.70 0.30
N SER A 116 3.62 -5.74 1.08
CA SER A 116 4.20 -5.94 2.41
C SER A 116 5.09 -7.16 2.48
N GLY A 117 4.70 -8.27 1.86
CA GLY A 117 5.50 -9.48 1.75
C GLY A 117 6.39 -9.51 0.52
N TYR A 118 5.92 -8.96 -0.61
CA TYR A 118 6.72 -8.86 -1.83
C TYR A 118 6.34 -7.68 -2.72
N THR A 119 7.28 -7.33 -3.60
CA THR A 119 7.09 -6.46 -4.77
C THR A 119 7.72 -7.14 -6.01
N TYR A 120 7.70 -6.47 -7.16
CA TYR A 120 8.33 -6.96 -8.38
C TYR A 120 9.73 -6.36 -8.57
N ASP A 121 10.60 -7.05 -9.30
CA ASP A 121 12.03 -6.74 -9.43
C ASP A 121 12.37 -5.51 -10.31
N GLY A 122 11.38 -4.85 -10.90
CA GLY A 122 11.60 -3.67 -11.75
C GLY A 122 11.87 -4.00 -13.21
N SER A 123 11.87 -5.28 -13.59
CA SER A 123 12.05 -5.72 -14.98
C SER A 123 10.74 -5.88 -15.75
N PHE A 124 9.58 -5.76 -15.08
CA PHE A 124 8.26 -6.05 -15.64
C PHE A 124 8.06 -7.48 -16.16
N THR A 125 8.90 -8.43 -15.71
CA THR A 125 8.79 -9.86 -16.02
C THR A 125 7.91 -10.65 -15.04
N SER A 126 7.26 -9.94 -14.09
CA SER A 126 6.52 -10.54 -12.96
C SER A 126 7.37 -11.32 -11.95
N THR A 127 8.70 -11.16 -12.00
CA THR A 127 9.63 -11.71 -11.02
C THR A 127 9.43 -11.02 -9.67
N ARG A 128 9.20 -11.82 -8.63
CA ARG A 128 8.89 -11.33 -7.28
C ARG A 128 10.14 -11.26 -6.43
N ILE A 129 10.19 -10.27 -5.55
CA ILE A 129 11.26 -10.06 -4.58
C ILE A 129 10.68 -9.75 -3.20
N GLN A 130 11.36 -10.21 -2.15
CA GLN A 130 10.96 -9.98 -0.76
C GLN A 130 11.38 -8.60 -0.27
N GLN A 131 10.81 -7.57 -0.88
CA GLN A 131 11.01 -6.17 -0.50
C GLN A 131 9.66 -5.46 -0.41
N PRO A 132 9.46 -4.57 0.58
CA PRO A 132 8.20 -3.85 0.75
C PRO A 132 8.02 -2.77 -0.32
N GLY A 133 6.79 -2.35 -0.54
CA GLY A 133 6.47 -1.13 -1.28
C GLY A 133 6.80 0.15 -0.48
N VAL A 134 6.74 1.30 -1.14
CA VAL A 134 7.12 2.61 -0.57
C VAL A 134 6.27 2.98 0.65
N THR A 135 4.94 2.85 0.55
CA THR A 135 4.03 3.17 1.66
C THR A 135 4.20 2.19 2.81
N THR A 136 4.28 0.89 2.52
CA THR A 136 4.54 -0.14 3.53
C THR A 136 5.82 0.16 4.30
N ALA A 137 6.93 0.46 3.60
CA ALA A 137 8.20 0.76 4.23
C ALA A 137 8.10 1.96 5.20
N LEU A 138 7.48 3.06 4.76
CA LEU A 138 7.33 4.26 5.58
C LEU A 138 6.47 4.02 6.84
N LEU A 139 5.37 3.29 6.69
CA LEU A 139 4.49 2.95 7.82
C LEU A 139 5.22 2.06 8.83
N GLN A 140 5.96 1.06 8.35
CA GLN A 140 6.76 0.16 9.21
C GLN A 140 7.86 0.92 9.97
N GLU A 141 8.58 1.84 9.31
CA GLU A 141 9.60 2.69 9.95
C GLU A 141 9.01 3.55 11.08
N ALA A 142 7.75 3.92 10.98
CA ALA A 142 7.04 4.66 12.00
C ALA A 142 6.33 3.79 13.05
N GLY A 143 6.58 2.47 13.05
CA GLY A 143 6.05 1.53 14.05
C GLY A 143 4.63 1.04 13.78
N ILE A 144 4.05 1.31 12.60
CA ILE A 144 2.75 0.77 12.21
C ILE A 144 2.93 -0.66 11.72
N GLN A 145 2.11 -1.58 12.23
CA GLN A 145 2.09 -2.97 11.78
C GLN A 145 1.33 -3.07 10.46
N VAL A 146 2.00 -3.54 9.42
CA VAL A 146 1.43 -3.64 8.06
C VAL A 146 1.23 -5.11 7.67
N PHE A 147 -0.01 -5.43 7.33
CA PHE A 147 -0.47 -6.76 6.92
C PHE A 147 -0.93 -6.72 5.46
N ASN A 148 -0.87 -7.85 4.76
CA ASN A 148 -1.55 -7.99 3.47
C ASN A 148 -2.99 -8.53 3.63
N GLU A 149 -3.72 -8.62 2.52
CA GLU A 149 -5.10 -9.15 2.53
C GLU A 149 -5.24 -10.60 3.02
N GLN A 150 -4.17 -11.41 2.99
CA GLN A 150 -4.18 -12.79 3.51
C GLN A 150 -3.95 -12.86 5.02
N GLN A 151 -3.47 -11.77 5.64
CA GLN A 151 -3.14 -11.71 7.06
C GLN A 151 -4.19 -10.95 7.89
N LEU A 152 -5.43 -10.84 7.38
CA LEU A 152 -6.52 -10.15 8.08
C LEU A 152 -6.81 -10.72 9.47
N ARG A 153 -6.62 -12.02 9.67
CA ARG A 153 -6.83 -12.66 10.99
C ARG A 153 -5.81 -12.18 12.02
N GLU A 154 -4.53 -12.14 11.66
CA GLU A 154 -3.44 -11.65 12.52
C GLU A 154 -3.68 -10.18 12.90
N ALA A 155 -4.03 -9.35 11.90
CA ALA A 155 -4.36 -7.96 12.12
C ALA A 155 -5.56 -7.79 13.08
N ASP A 156 -6.58 -8.64 12.95
CA ASP A 156 -7.77 -8.58 13.82
C ASP A 156 -7.52 -9.05 15.25
N GLU A 157 -6.69 -10.07 15.43
CA GLU A 157 -6.30 -10.55 16.76
C GLU A 157 -5.56 -9.43 17.53
N LEU A 158 -4.66 -8.70 16.87
CA LEU A 158 -3.93 -7.58 17.48
C LEU A 158 -4.82 -6.37 17.81
N LEU A 159 -5.89 -6.14 17.06
CA LEU A 159 -6.86 -5.06 17.32
C LEU A 159 -7.80 -5.34 18.50
N ARG A 160 -7.81 -6.56 19.02
CA ARG A 160 -8.63 -6.96 20.19
C ARG A 160 -7.85 -6.91 21.51
N ILE A 161 -6.54 -6.74 21.43
CA ILE A 161 -5.63 -6.47 22.55
C ILE A 161 -5.63 -4.97 22.80
#